data_AF-A0A7L4MDY8-F1
#
_entry.id   AF-A0A7L4MDY8-F1
#
_cell.length_a   1.000
_cell.length_b   1.000
_cell.length_c   1.000
_cell.angle_alpha   90.00
_cell.angle_beta   90.00
_cell.angle_gamma   90.00
#
_symmetry.space_group_name_H-M   'P 1'
#
loop_
_entity.id
_entity.type
_entity.pdbx_description
1 polymer ?
#
loop_
_entity_poly.entity_id
_entity_poly.type
_entity_poly.pdbx_seq_one_letter_code
_entity_poly.pdbx_strand_id
1 'polypeptide(L)'
;LVQEFNTQVALYRELVISIGDVSVTCPSLHAEMHKNRTRGCEMAYQAHQKLAAISGPEDGEIHPEICRLYIQLQCCLEMYTTEMLKSICLLGSLQFHRKGKEPCAPPKVLDTKVEESSEVPILEDISSSPTDIQQHLWQVSTDIENTERDMREMKNLLSKLRETMPLPLKNQDDSSLLNLTPYPLVRRRKRRFFGLCCLVSS
;
A
#
# COMPACT_ATOMS: atom_id res chain seq x y z
N LEU A 1 10.14 12.05 5.41
CA LEU A 1 9.37 11.51 4.26
C LEU A 1 9.09 10.02 4.41
N VAL A 2 10.11 9.15 4.53
CA VAL A 2 9.89 7.70 4.74
C VAL A 2 8.99 7.43 5.96
N GLN A 3 9.27 8.08 7.10
CA GLN A 3 8.42 7.99 8.29
C GLN A 3 6.98 8.46 8.04
N GLU A 4 6.80 9.61 7.38
CA GLU A 4 5.46 10.13 7.08
C GLU A 4 4.71 9.22 6.11
N PHE A 5 5.41 8.60 5.15
CA PHE A 5 4.83 7.59 4.28
C PHE A 5 4.40 6.35 5.08
N ASN A 6 5.23 5.88 6.02
CA ASN A 6 4.83 4.80 6.93
C ASN A 6 3.55 5.13 7.71
N THR A 7 3.40 6.38 8.18
CA THR A 7 2.14 6.86 8.78
C THR A 7 0.97 6.79 7.80
N GLN A 8 1.16 7.18 6.53
CA GLN A 8 0.11 7.03 5.50
C GLN A 8 -0.28 5.57 5.29
N VAL A 9 0.69 4.65 5.25
CA VAL A 9 0.43 3.20 5.12
C VAL A 9 -0.38 2.68 6.31
N ALA A 10 -0.04 3.10 7.53
CA ALA A 10 -0.81 2.75 8.72
C ALA A 10 -2.24 3.28 8.65
N LEU A 11 -2.44 4.54 8.28
CA LEU A 11 -3.78 5.12 8.09
C LEU A 11 -4.57 4.41 6.99
N TYR A 12 -3.92 4.05 5.88
CA TYR A 12 -4.58 3.30 4.81
C TYR A 12 -5.05 1.94 5.31
N ARG A 13 -4.23 1.22 6.09
CA ARG A 13 -4.62 -0.05 6.71
C ARG A 13 -5.86 0.08 7.60
N GLU A 14 -5.94 1.13 8.43
CA GLU A 14 -7.13 1.38 9.25
C GLU A 14 -8.38 1.62 8.39
N LEU A 15 -8.24 2.33 7.27
CA LEU A 15 -9.33 2.52 6.32
C LEU A 15 -9.74 1.20 5.64
N VAL A 16 -8.79 0.33 5.30
CA VAL A 16 -9.05 -1.00 4.75
C VAL A 16 -9.79 -1.89 5.76
N ILE A 17 -9.41 -1.85 7.04
CA ILE A 17 -10.14 -2.53 8.13
C ILE A 17 -11.57 -2.00 8.19
N SER A 18 -11.74 -0.68 8.15
CA SER A 18 -13.06 -0.04 8.17
C SER A 18 -13.96 -0.48 7.01
N ILE A 19 -13.42 -0.76 5.81
CA ILE A 19 -14.24 -1.35 4.72
C ILE A 19 -14.77 -2.72 5.13
N GLY A 20 -13.93 -3.55 5.76
CA GLY A 20 -14.31 -4.89 6.19
C GLY A 20 -15.38 -4.90 7.27
N ASP A 21 -15.42 -3.87 8.11
CA ASP A 21 -16.37 -3.76 9.22
C ASP A 21 -17.75 -3.21 8.78
N VAL A 22 -17.83 -2.50 7.66
CA VAL A 22 -19.06 -1.86 7.20
C VAL A 22 -19.81 -2.77 6.22
N SER A 23 -21.09 -3.05 6.49
CA SER A 23 -21.94 -3.91 5.65
C SER A 23 -22.58 -3.21 4.44
N VAL A 24 -22.43 -1.88 4.35
CA VAL A 24 -23.00 -1.01 3.31
C VAL A 24 -21.98 -0.01 2.78
N THR A 25 -22.15 0.47 1.55
CA THR A 25 -21.24 1.46 0.95
C THR A 25 -21.29 2.79 1.72
N CYS A 26 -20.13 3.33 2.09
CA CYS A 26 -20.01 4.58 2.85
C CYS A 26 -19.22 5.65 2.05
N PRO A 27 -19.89 6.62 1.39
CA PRO A 27 -19.22 7.57 0.50
C PRO A 27 -18.08 8.38 1.14
N SER A 28 -18.20 8.72 2.44
CA SER A 28 -17.14 9.42 3.17
C SER A 28 -15.88 8.57 3.34
N LEU A 29 -16.04 7.26 3.61
CA LEU A 29 -14.93 6.32 3.69
C LEU A 29 -14.21 6.19 2.34
N HIS A 30 -14.98 6.09 1.23
CA HIS A 30 -14.43 6.06 -0.12
C HIS A 30 -13.62 7.33 -0.44
N ALA A 31 -14.14 8.50 -0.09
CA ALA A 31 -13.44 9.77 -0.28
C ALA A 31 -12.14 9.85 0.55
N GLU A 32 -12.17 9.39 1.80
CA GLU A 32 -11.00 9.37 2.67
C GLU A 32 -9.93 8.39 2.17
N MET A 33 -10.34 7.20 1.75
CA MET A 33 -9.48 6.22 1.10
C MET A 33 -8.82 6.79 -0.15
N HIS A 34 -9.58 7.44 -1.02
CA HIS A 34 -9.05 8.08 -2.22
C HIS A 34 -7.99 9.13 -1.85
N LYS A 35 -8.32 10.04 -0.92
CA LYS A 35 -7.40 11.10 -0.45
C LYS A 35 -6.12 10.52 0.14
N ASN A 36 -6.24 9.53 1.01
CA ASN A 36 -5.10 8.85 1.62
C ASN A 36 -4.24 8.17 0.53
N ARG A 37 -4.89 7.44 -0.39
CA ARG A 37 -4.22 6.71 -1.48
C ARG A 37 -3.37 7.63 -2.35
N THR A 38 -3.96 8.70 -2.87
CA THR A 38 -3.27 9.68 -3.73
C THR A 38 -2.07 10.29 -3.00
N ARG A 39 -2.26 10.75 -1.75
CA ARG A 39 -1.17 11.29 -0.94
C ARG A 39 -0.07 10.26 -0.68
N GLY A 40 -0.44 9.03 -0.33
CA GLY A 40 0.50 7.94 -0.09
C GLY A 40 1.37 7.64 -1.32
N CYS A 41 0.76 7.59 -2.51
CA CYS A 41 1.47 7.38 -3.77
C CYS A 41 2.47 8.51 -4.05
N GLU A 42 2.05 9.78 -3.98
CA GLU A 42 2.92 10.94 -4.17
C GLU A 42 4.11 10.93 -3.18
N MET A 43 3.82 10.62 -1.92
CA MET A 43 4.83 10.56 -0.87
C MET A 43 5.86 9.45 -1.08
N ALA A 44 5.42 8.27 -1.53
CA ALA A 44 6.31 7.17 -1.86
C ALA A 44 7.29 7.57 -2.98
N TYR A 45 6.78 8.18 -4.06
CA TYR A 45 7.61 8.67 -5.15
C TYR A 45 8.62 9.72 -4.69
N GLN A 46 8.18 10.70 -3.90
CA GLN A 46 9.07 11.73 -3.37
C GLN A 46 10.14 11.15 -2.42
N ALA A 47 9.76 10.18 -1.57
CA ALA A 47 10.70 9.52 -0.68
C ALA A 47 11.78 8.78 -1.48
N HIS A 48 11.40 8.02 -2.51
CA HIS A 48 12.32 7.32 -3.40
C HIS A 48 13.24 8.31 -4.13
N GLN A 49 12.69 9.38 -4.73
CA GLN A 49 13.49 10.38 -5.46
C GLN A 49 14.54 11.05 -4.57
N LYS A 50 14.14 11.49 -3.37
CA LYS A 50 15.09 12.12 -2.44
C LYS A 50 16.13 11.12 -1.91
N LEU A 51 15.74 9.87 -1.67
CA LEU A 51 16.64 8.83 -1.21
C LEU A 51 17.67 8.48 -2.31
N ALA A 52 17.24 8.32 -3.55
CA ALA A 52 18.13 8.08 -4.68
C ALA A 52 19.12 9.24 -4.90
N ALA A 53 18.67 10.49 -4.72
CA ALA A 53 19.52 11.67 -4.87
C ALA A 53 20.68 11.75 -3.85
N ILE A 54 20.50 11.22 -2.64
CA ILE A 54 21.54 11.21 -1.59
C ILE A 54 22.39 9.94 -1.58
N SER A 55 22.09 8.98 -2.45
CA SER A 55 22.75 7.67 -2.53
C SER A 55 23.85 7.61 -3.58
N GLY A 56 24.36 8.77 -3.99
CA GLY A 56 25.25 8.96 -5.14
C GLY A 56 26.56 8.15 -5.10
N PRO A 57 27.30 8.14 -6.23
CA PRO A 57 28.48 7.29 -6.45
C PRO A 57 29.75 7.88 -5.80
N GLU A 58 29.61 8.58 -4.68
CA GLU A 58 30.76 9.13 -3.97
C GLU A 58 31.62 7.95 -3.52
N ASP A 59 32.93 8.01 -3.78
CA ASP A 59 34.01 7.05 -3.48
C ASP A 59 34.14 6.62 -1.98
N GLY A 60 33.09 6.84 -1.18
CA GLY A 60 32.97 6.53 0.24
C GLY A 60 31.99 5.40 0.54
N GLU A 61 32.15 4.80 1.71
CA GLU A 61 31.19 3.85 2.27
C GLU A 61 29.81 4.51 2.38
N ILE A 62 28.78 3.88 1.81
CA ILE A 62 27.40 4.33 1.95
C ILE A 62 27.04 4.41 3.43
N HIS A 63 26.55 5.56 3.87
CA HIS A 63 26.22 5.77 5.27
C HIS A 63 25.14 4.76 5.70
N PRO A 64 25.32 4.01 6.80
CA PRO A 64 24.38 2.96 7.21
C PRO A 64 22.93 3.43 7.41
N GLU A 65 22.75 4.70 7.74
CA GLU A 65 21.42 5.31 7.85
C GLU A 65 20.69 5.38 6.49
N ILE A 66 21.41 5.57 5.39
CA ILE A 66 20.83 5.50 4.03
C ILE A 66 20.32 4.09 3.77
N CYS A 67 21.10 3.06 4.13
CA CYS A 67 20.66 1.67 4.01
C CYS A 67 19.39 1.38 4.83
N ARG A 68 19.31 1.90 6.06
CA ARG A 68 18.09 1.79 6.88
C ARG A 68 16.88 2.45 6.21
N LEU A 69 17.06 3.62 5.61
CA LEU A 69 15.99 4.30 4.87
C LEU A 69 15.52 3.49 3.65
N TYR A 70 16.42 2.82 2.92
CA TYR A 70 16.04 1.90 1.83
C TYR A 70 15.21 0.73 2.33
N ILE A 71 15.67 0.06 3.40
CA ILE A 71 14.95 -1.05 4.01
C ILE A 71 13.55 -0.59 4.46
N GLN A 72 13.47 0.51 5.20
CA GLN A 72 12.21 1.06 5.68
C GLN A 72 11.26 1.40 4.52
N LEU A 73 11.75 2.09 3.48
CA LEU A 73 10.92 2.45 2.34
C LEU A 73 10.46 1.21 1.55
N GLN A 74 11.31 0.20 1.41
CA GLN A 74 10.97 -1.07 0.78
C GLN A 74 9.84 -1.77 1.55
N CYS A 75 10.01 -1.94 2.87
CA CYS A 75 8.98 -2.55 3.71
C CYS A 75 7.67 -1.77 3.66
N CYS A 76 7.73 -0.43 3.68
CA CYS A 76 6.53 0.40 3.56
C CYS A 76 5.81 0.17 2.22
N LEU A 77 6.53 0.11 1.10
CA LEU A 77 5.95 -0.15 -0.22
C LEU A 77 5.34 -1.56 -0.34
N GLU A 78 6.01 -2.57 0.21
CA GLU A 78 5.50 -3.95 0.24
C GLU A 78 4.22 -4.07 1.06
N MET A 79 4.20 -3.44 2.24
CA MET A 79 2.99 -3.35 3.06
C MET A 79 1.89 -2.59 2.31
N TYR A 80 2.20 -1.43 1.75
CA TYR A 80 1.20 -0.58 1.08
C TYR A 80 0.55 -1.26 -0.11
N THR A 81 1.34 -1.92 -0.96
CA THR A 81 0.82 -2.70 -2.10
C THR A 81 -0.02 -3.90 -1.64
N THR A 82 0.31 -4.51 -0.50
CA THR A 82 -0.50 -5.57 0.10
C THR A 82 -1.83 -5.05 0.62
N GLU A 83 -1.84 -3.90 1.31
CA GLU A 83 -3.07 -3.27 1.79
C GLU A 83 -3.95 -2.78 0.62
N MET A 84 -3.36 -2.28 -0.47
CA MET A 84 -4.10 -1.98 -1.70
C MET A 84 -4.77 -3.22 -2.29
N LEU A 85 -4.10 -4.36 -2.31
CA LEU A 85 -4.69 -5.61 -2.79
C LEU A 85 -5.88 -6.03 -1.92
N LYS A 86 -5.74 -5.95 -0.59
CA LYS A 86 -6.84 -6.24 0.34
C LYS A 86 -8.03 -5.32 0.10
N SER A 87 -7.80 -4.03 -0.12
CA SER A 87 -8.87 -3.07 -0.37
C SER A 87 -9.63 -3.37 -1.67
N ILE A 88 -8.92 -3.73 -2.74
CA ILE A 88 -9.52 -4.19 -4.00
C ILE A 88 -10.42 -5.41 -3.75
N CYS A 89 -9.92 -6.42 -3.02
CA CYS A 89 -10.69 -7.64 -2.73
C CYS A 89 -11.94 -7.37 -1.89
N LEU A 90 -11.83 -6.52 -0.86
CA LEU A 90 -12.95 -6.16 0.01
C LEU A 90 -14.02 -5.36 -0.75
N LEU A 91 -13.60 -4.34 -1.51
CA LEU A 91 -14.49 -3.55 -2.36
C LEU A 91 -15.18 -4.41 -3.43
N GLY A 92 -14.44 -5.33 -4.05
CA GLY A 92 -15.00 -6.29 -5.00
C GLY A 92 -16.05 -7.19 -4.36
N SER A 93 -15.80 -7.67 -3.14
CA SER A 93 -16.76 -8.50 -2.39
C SER A 93 -18.08 -7.75 -2.11
N LEU A 94 -18.00 -6.45 -1.77
CA LEU A 94 -19.18 -5.60 -1.60
C LEU A 94 -20.00 -5.45 -2.90
N GLN A 95 -19.36 -5.42 -4.08
CA GLN A 95 -20.07 -5.42 -5.36
C GLN A 95 -20.86 -6.72 -5.58
N PHE A 96 -20.29 -7.88 -5.24
CA PHE A 96 -20.91 -9.19 -5.47
C PHE A 96 -22.08 -9.49 -4.50
N HIS A 97 -21.96 -9.12 -3.23
CA HIS A 97 -23.05 -9.32 -2.25
C HIS A 97 -24.34 -8.61 -2.65
N ARG A 98 -24.25 -7.48 -3.37
CA ARG A 98 -25.43 -6.75 -3.85
C ARG A 98 -26.06 -7.41 -5.09
N LYS A 99 -25.25 -8.01 -5.95
CA LYS A 99 -25.73 -8.74 -7.14
C LYS A 99 -26.44 -10.06 -6.77
N GLY A 100 -26.14 -10.62 -5.60
CA GLY A 100 -26.81 -11.83 -5.05
C GLY A 100 -28.11 -11.56 -4.27
N LYS A 101 -28.47 -10.29 -4.02
CA LYS A 101 -29.73 -9.86 -3.39
C LYS A 101 -30.77 -9.39 -4.42
N GLU A 102 -30.65 -9.78 -5.69
CA GLU A 102 -31.82 -9.80 -6.58
C GLU A 102 -32.71 -10.97 -6.12
N PRO A 103 -33.96 -10.74 -5.69
CA PRO A 103 -34.89 -11.84 -5.58
C PRO A 103 -35.05 -12.40 -6.99
N CYS A 104 -34.63 -13.65 -7.19
CA CYS A 104 -35.01 -14.42 -8.35
C CYS A 104 -36.54 -14.60 -8.29
N ALA A 105 -37.29 -13.59 -8.73
CA ALA A 105 -38.72 -13.63 -8.84
C ALA A 105 -39.05 -14.23 -10.22
N PRO A 106 -39.72 -15.39 -10.29
CA PRO A 106 -40.23 -15.89 -11.55
C PRO A 106 -41.29 -14.91 -12.08
N PRO A 107 -41.47 -14.78 -13.41
CA PRO A 107 -42.47 -13.89 -13.98
C PRO A 107 -43.85 -14.46 -13.63
N LYS A 108 -44.48 -13.95 -12.57
CA LYS A 108 -45.86 -14.28 -12.24
C LYS A 108 -46.79 -13.33 -12.98
N VAL A 109 -47.40 -13.89 -14.02
CA VAL A 109 -48.63 -13.44 -14.65
C VAL A 109 -49.65 -13.09 -13.57
N LEU A 110 -50.29 -11.93 -13.76
CA LEU A 110 -51.38 -11.38 -12.98
C LEU A 110 -52.53 -12.39 -12.87
N ASP A 111 -53.03 -12.69 -11.68
CA ASP A 111 -54.47 -12.84 -11.44
C ASP A 111 -54.86 -12.85 -9.94
N THR A 112 -55.54 -11.77 -9.58
CA THR A 112 -56.59 -11.52 -8.57
C THR A 112 -57.10 -12.68 -7.68
N LYS A 113 -56.85 -12.63 -6.34
CA LYS A 113 -57.86 -12.72 -5.22
C LYS A 113 -57.23 -12.85 -3.80
N VAL A 114 -57.59 -11.91 -2.91
CA VAL A 114 -57.96 -11.97 -1.46
C VAL A 114 -57.51 -13.16 -0.59
N GLU A 115 -56.69 -12.97 0.48
CA GLU A 115 -57.05 -12.85 1.94
C GLU A 115 -55.83 -13.01 2.91
N GLU A 116 -56.03 -12.63 4.18
CA GLU A 116 -55.17 -12.47 5.38
C GLU A 116 -54.07 -13.51 5.74
N SER A 117 -52.89 -13.02 6.20
CA SER A 117 -52.18 -13.53 7.40
C SER A 117 -50.96 -12.69 7.78
N SER A 118 -50.82 -12.45 9.10
CA SER A 118 -49.75 -11.69 9.77
C SER A 118 -48.45 -12.50 9.91
N GLU A 119 -47.30 -11.82 9.82
CA GLU A 119 -46.31 -11.63 10.91
C GLU A 119 -44.98 -11.14 10.30
N VAL A 120 -44.38 -10.14 10.94
CA VAL A 120 -43.26 -9.32 10.45
C VAL A 120 -41.93 -10.07 10.53
N PRO A 121 -41.00 -9.84 9.59
CA PRO A 121 -39.61 -9.64 9.97
C PRO A 121 -39.17 -8.22 9.61
N ILE A 122 -38.51 -7.59 10.59
CA ILE A 122 -38.03 -6.21 10.64
C ILE A 122 -37.43 -5.81 9.30
N LEU A 123 -38.13 -4.91 8.61
CA LEU A 123 -37.65 -4.24 7.41
C LEU A 123 -36.52 -3.31 7.85
N GLU A 124 -35.27 -3.69 7.56
CA GLU A 124 -34.19 -2.71 7.53
C GLU A 124 -34.52 -1.74 6.38
N ASP A 125 -34.97 -0.55 6.78
CA ASP A 125 -35.48 0.54 5.98
C ASP A 125 -34.34 1.16 5.15
N ILE A 126 -33.87 0.45 4.12
CA ILE A 126 -32.96 1.00 3.11
C ILE A 126 -33.83 1.53 1.98
N SER A 127 -34.45 2.68 2.24
CA SER A 127 -35.07 3.54 1.23
C SER A 127 -34.00 4.14 0.32
N SER A 128 -33.36 3.32 -0.51
CA SER A 128 -32.47 3.77 -1.57
C SER A 128 -33.17 3.61 -2.90
N SER A 129 -33.29 4.70 -3.67
CA SER A 129 -33.91 4.65 -4.98
C SER A 129 -33.08 3.77 -5.94
N PRO A 130 -33.67 3.12 -6.95
CA PRO A 130 -32.93 2.29 -7.92
C PRO A 130 -31.75 3.02 -8.59
N THR A 131 -31.86 4.34 -8.73
CA THR A 131 -30.83 5.21 -9.30
C THR A 131 -29.61 5.34 -8.37
N ASP A 132 -29.82 5.47 -7.06
CA ASP A 132 -28.73 5.57 -6.07
C ASP A 132 -27.94 4.26 -6.00
N ILE A 133 -28.64 3.12 -6.12
CA ILE A 133 -28.04 1.79 -6.14
C ILE A 133 -27.02 1.65 -7.29
N GLN A 134 -27.39 2.09 -8.50
CA GLN A 134 -26.50 2.04 -9.64
C GLN A 134 -25.30 2.97 -9.43
N GLN A 135 -25.51 4.23 -9.04
CA GLN A 135 -24.42 5.20 -8.84
C GLN A 135 -23.36 4.71 -7.85
N HIS A 136 -23.78 4.09 -6.74
CA HIS A 136 -22.85 3.49 -5.78
C HIS A 136 -22.04 2.32 -6.38
N LEU A 137 -22.66 1.47 -7.20
CA LEU A 137 -21.95 0.36 -7.85
C LEU A 137 -20.89 0.87 -8.84
N TRP A 138 -21.23 1.89 -9.63
CA TRP A 138 -20.30 2.57 -10.54
C TRP A 138 -19.12 3.17 -9.77
N GLN A 139 -19.38 3.87 -8.65
CA GLN A 139 -18.34 4.45 -7.82
C GLN A 139 -17.36 3.39 -7.28
N VAL A 140 -17.85 2.27 -6.77
CA VAL A 140 -16.98 1.18 -6.27
C VAL A 140 -16.12 0.60 -7.40
N SER A 141 -16.66 0.49 -8.62
CA SER A 141 -15.90 0.00 -9.79
C SER A 141 -14.74 0.93 -10.12
N THR A 142 -15.02 2.24 -10.17
CA THR A 142 -13.99 3.25 -10.40
C THR A 142 -12.93 3.25 -9.30
N ASP A 143 -13.31 3.05 -8.05
CA ASP A 143 -12.35 2.98 -6.93
C ASP A 143 -11.44 1.76 -7.01
N ILE A 144 -11.96 0.60 -7.44
CA ILE A 144 -11.19 -0.60 -7.70
C ILE A 144 -10.18 -0.35 -8.82
N GLU A 145 -10.62 0.12 -9.98
CA GLU A 145 -9.75 0.38 -11.15
C GLU A 145 -8.64 1.38 -10.83
N ASN A 146 -8.99 2.46 -10.11
CA ASN A 146 -8.01 3.45 -9.66
C ASN A 146 -6.98 2.83 -8.71
N THR A 147 -7.43 2.02 -7.74
CA THR A 147 -6.52 1.37 -6.78
C THR A 147 -5.63 0.34 -7.47
N GLU A 148 -6.13 -0.40 -8.45
CA GLU A 148 -5.32 -1.34 -9.24
C GLU A 148 -4.22 -0.64 -10.03
N ARG A 149 -4.54 0.49 -10.67
CA ARG A 149 -3.54 1.31 -11.38
C ARG A 149 -2.46 1.78 -10.41
N ASP A 150 -2.87 2.38 -9.30
CA ASP A 150 -1.93 2.92 -8.31
C ASP A 150 -1.08 1.79 -7.69
N MET A 151 -1.66 0.61 -7.47
CA MET A 151 -0.92 -0.57 -7.01
C MET A 151 0.14 -1.03 -8.03
N ARG A 152 -0.18 -1.04 -9.34
CA ARG A 152 0.81 -1.36 -10.38
C ARG A 152 1.95 -0.35 -10.36
N GLU A 153 1.64 0.93 -10.21
CA GLU A 153 2.64 1.98 -10.09
C GLU A 153 3.53 1.83 -8.85
N MET A 154 2.94 1.52 -7.69
CA MET A 154 3.70 1.28 -6.46
C MET A 154 4.58 0.02 -6.56
N LYS A 155 4.12 -1.04 -7.24
CA LYS A 155 4.95 -2.21 -7.56
C LYS A 155 6.11 -1.86 -8.48
N ASN A 156 5.88 -1.02 -9.48
CA ASN A 156 6.95 -0.53 -10.37
C ASN A 156 7.96 0.31 -9.59
N LEU A 157 7.51 1.15 -8.66
CA LEU A 157 8.37 1.93 -7.78
C LEU A 157 9.19 1.03 -6.84
N LEU A 158 8.60 -0.04 -6.30
CA LEU A 158 9.30 -1.04 -5.50
C LEU A 158 10.41 -1.74 -6.30
N SER A 159 10.15 -2.11 -7.56
CA SER A 159 11.18 -2.65 -8.46
C SER A 159 12.33 -1.65 -8.66
N LYS A 160 12.03 -0.39 -8.95
CA LYS A 160 13.04 0.69 -9.09
C LYS A 160 13.83 0.93 -7.80
N LEU A 161 13.19 0.84 -6.64
CA LEU A 161 13.86 0.97 -5.35
C LEU A 161 14.90 -0.16 -5.16
N ARG A 162 14.55 -1.40 -5.49
CA ARG A 162 15.47 -2.56 -5.42
C ARG A 162 16.64 -2.41 -6.40
N GLU A 163 16.38 -1.87 -7.60
CA GLU A 163 17.42 -1.58 -8.60
C GLU A 163 18.36 -0.46 -8.16
N THR A 164 17.88 0.55 -7.43
CA THR A 164 18.70 1.66 -6.94
C THR A 164 19.30 1.41 -5.56
N MET A 165 19.03 0.25 -4.96
CA MET A 165 19.49 -0.08 -3.62
C MET A 165 21.04 -0.18 -3.55
N PRO A 166 21.65 0.33 -2.46
CA PRO A 166 23.07 0.15 -2.15
C PRO A 166 23.58 -1.29 -2.31
N LEU A 167 24.78 -1.47 -2.89
CA LEU A 167 25.41 -2.79 -3.03
C LEU A 167 25.51 -3.60 -1.71
N PRO A 168 25.80 -2.98 -0.54
CA PRO A 168 25.80 -3.72 0.73
C PRO A 168 24.46 -4.39 1.05
N LEU A 169 23.34 -3.85 0.55
CA LEU A 169 22.02 -4.45 0.72
C LEU A 169 21.69 -5.46 -0.38
N LYS A 170 22.14 -5.23 -1.62
CA LYS A 170 21.93 -6.19 -2.74
C LYS A 170 22.69 -7.50 -2.57
N ASN A 171 23.84 -7.46 -1.89
CA ASN A 171 24.69 -8.63 -1.67
C ASN A 171 24.37 -9.36 -0.36
N GLN A 172 23.29 -8.98 0.34
CA GLN A 172 22.82 -9.66 1.54
C GLN A 172 21.80 -10.72 1.15
N ASP A 173 22.13 -11.99 1.37
CA ASP A 173 21.15 -13.08 1.32
C ASP A 173 20.08 -12.83 2.41
N ASP A 174 18.81 -13.16 2.15
CA ASP A 174 17.65 -12.91 3.05
C ASP A 174 17.88 -13.38 4.51
N SER A 175 18.76 -14.35 4.72
CA SER A 175 19.15 -14.87 6.04
C SER A 175 19.98 -13.89 6.90
N SER A 176 20.58 -12.87 6.30
CA SER A 176 21.43 -11.88 7.00
C SER A 176 20.65 -10.66 7.52
N LEU A 177 19.47 -10.38 6.97
CA LEU A 177 18.60 -9.27 7.39
C LEU A 177 17.97 -9.48 8.78
N LEU A 178 17.81 -10.74 9.20
CA LEU A 178 17.27 -11.10 10.52
C LEU A 178 18.35 -11.16 11.61
N ASN A 179 19.63 -11.16 11.24
CA ASN A 179 20.74 -11.15 12.19
C ASN A 179 21.16 -9.71 12.48
N LEU A 180 20.39 -9.03 13.34
CA LEU A 180 20.80 -7.79 14.01
C LEU A 180 21.93 -8.09 15.02
N THR A 181 23.06 -8.66 14.56
CA THR A 181 24.31 -8.54 15.32
C THR A 181 24.67 -7.06 15.35
N PRO A 182 24.85 -6.45 16.53
CA PRO A 182 25.30 -5.06 16.62
C PRO A 182 26.65 -4.97 15.91
N TYR A 183 26.70 -4.12 14.87
CA TYR A 183 27.88 -3.70 14.10
C TYR A 183 29.19 -4.47 14.35
N PRO A 184 29.79 -5.13 13.32
CA PRO A 184 31.23 -5.24 13.35
C PRO A 184 31.81 -3.83 13.22
N LEU A 185 32.49 -3.38 14.28
CA LEU A 185 33.30 -2.17 14.28
C LEU A 185 34.21 -2.17 13.04
N VAL A 186 33.92 -1.22 12.15
CA VAL A 186 34.78 -0.63 11.12
C VAL A 186 36.17 -1.25 11.06
N ARG A 187 36.45 -2.08 10.05
CA ARG A 187 37.85 -2.35 9.69
C ARG A 187 38.37 -1.11 8.96
N ARG A 188 38.76 -0.09 9.72
CA ARG A 188 39.49 1.08 9.20
C ARG A 188 40.71 0.55 8.45
N ARG A 189 40.65 0.53 7.12
CA ARG A 189 41.83 0.29 6.29
C ARG A 189 42.70 1.53 6.47
N LYS A 190 43.65 1.46 7.40
CA LYS A 190 44.68 2.48 7.62
C LYS A 190 45.34 2.74 6.25
N ARG A 191 45.00 3.85 5.58
CA ARG A 191 45.75 4.31 4.40
C ARG A 191 47.20 4.40 4.85
N ARG A 192 48.04 3.47 4.39
CA ARG A 192 49.49 3.67 4.50
C ARG A 192 49.79 4.87 3.62
N PHE A 193 50.01 6.01 4.26
CA PHE A 193 50.69 7.13 3.62
C PHE A 193 52.02 6.58 3.09
N PHE A 194 52.17 6.46 1.79
CA PHE A 194 53.50 6.40 1.17
C PHE A 194 54.05 7.82 1.16
N GLY A 195 54.47 8.28 2.35
CA GLY A 195 55.31 9.46 2.47
C GLY A 195 56.74 9.07 2.14
N LEU A 196 57.23 9.53 0.99
CA LEU A 196 58.67 9.71 0.79
C LEU A 196 59.17 10.65 1.90
N CYS A 197 60.17 10.23 2.66
CA CYS A 197 61.29 11.07 3.11
C CYS A 197 62.32 10.26 3.92
N CYS A 198 63.56 10.29 3.40
CA CYS A 198 64.84 10.17 4.11
C CYS A 198 65.25 8.81 4.70
N LEU A 199 66.31 8.22 4.12
CA LEU A 199 67.64 8.19 4.76
C LEU A 199 68.73 7.81 3.73
N VAL A 200 69.67 8.73 3.56
CA VAL A 200 71.01 8.57 3.00
C VAL A 200 71.95 8.05 4.10
N SER A 201 73.06 7.43 3.67
CA SER A 201 74.27 6.99 4.40
C SER A 201 74.28 5.51 4.79
N SER A 202 75.29 4.70 4.46
CA SER A 202 76.63 4.91 3.85
C SER A 202 77.05 3.64 3.10
#